data_AF-A0A3P8VJ68-F1
#
_entry.id   AF-A0A3P8VJ68-F1
#
_cell.length_a   1.000
_cell.length_b   1.000
_cell.length_c   1.000
_cell.angle_alpha   90.00
_cell.angle_beta   90.00
_cell.angle_gamma   90.00
#
_symmetry.space_group_name_H-M   'P 1'
#
loop_
_entity.id
_entity.type
_entity.pdbx_description
1 polymer ?
#
loop_
_entity_poly.entity_id
_entity_poly.type
_entity_poly.pdbx_seq_one_letter_code
_entity_poly.pdbx_strand_id
1 'polypeptide(L)'
;QGESRMMRMQFDGRKRAEAVKECSSAAEKLKEYVTVTTQNGPTPPNNQPPAEVSAPVPQHFLGEAALNLPQVYHHSPLAENELKPILRVCLLDPNFHALVEKVESELKKLLQE
;
A
#
# COMPACT_ATOMS: atom_id res chain seq x y z
N GLN A 1 1.18 -17.37 -2.72
CA GLN A 1 0.88 -16.70 -4.01
C GLN A 1 0.33 -15.32 -3.69
N GLY A 2 0.91 -14.26 -4.23
CA GLY A 2 0.40 -12.90 -4.03
C GLY A 2 -0.56 -12.55 -5.16
N GLU A 3 -1.82 -12.24 -4.83
CA GLU A 3 -2.75 -11.67 -5.78
C GLU A 3 -2.54 -10.15 -5.85
N SER A 4 -2.14 -9.65 -7.02
CA SER A 4 -2.12 -8.21 -7.30
C SER A 4 -3.48 -7.77 -7.84
N ARG A 5 -3.97 -6.61 -7.41
CA ARG A 5 -5.22 -6.02 -7.89
C ARG A 5 -5.00 -4.57 -8.26
N MET A 6 -5.50 -4.18 -9.42
CA MET A 6 -5.46 -2.80 -9.89
C MET A 6 -6.73 -2.05 -9.48
N MET A 7 -6.56 -0.81 -9.05
CA MET A 7 -7.65 0.11 -8.73
C MET A 7 -7.52 1.37 -9.59
N ARG A 8 -8.65 1.88 -10.08
CA ARG A 8 -8.74 3.15 -10.80
C ARG A 8 -9.53 4.14 -9.94
N MET A 9 -9.06 5.39 -9.91
CA MET A 9 -9.69 6.47 -9.16
C MET A 9 -9.95 7.65 -10.08
N GLN A 10 -11.08 8.32 -9.88
CA GLN A 10 -11.45 9.54 -10.59
C GLN A 10 -11.63 10.67 -9.59
N PHE A 11 -11.02 11.82 -9.89
CA PHE A 11 -11.19 13.04 -9.13
C PHE A 11 -12.41 13.79 -9.66
N ASP A 12 -13.23 14.32 -8.76
CA ASP A 12 -14.42 15.08 -9.09
C ASP A 12 -14.15 16.58 -9.05
N GLY A 13 -15.00 17.36 -9.71
CA GLY A 13 -14.96 18.81 -9.74
C GLY A 13 -16.07 19.38 -10.61
N ARG A 14 -16.49 20.62 -10.34
CA ARG A 14 -17.58 21.26 -11.10
C ARG A 14 -17.19 21.52 -12.56
N LYS A 15 -15.89 21.51 -12.86
CA LYS A 15 -15.31 21.62 -14.21
C LYS A 15 -14.09 20.71 -14.31
N ARG A 16 -13.78 20.25 -15.52
CA ARG A 16 -12.58 19.40 -15.79
C ARG A 16 -11.29 19.99 -15.21
N ALA A 17 -11.10 21.30 -15.29
CA ALA A 17 -9.91 21.96 -14.75
C ALA A 17 -9.78 21.83 -13.22
N GLU A 18 -10.90 21.83 -12.48
CA GLU A 18 -10.93 21.64 -11.03
C GLU A 18 -10.54 20.20 -10.68
N ALA A 19 -11.20 19.22 -11.33
CA ALA A 19 -10.87 17.81 -11.16
C ALA A 19 -9.40 17.47 -11.50
N VAL A 20 -8.87 18.06 -12.58
CA VAL A 20 -7.46 17.89 -12.98
C VAL A 20 -6.52 18.51 -11.95
N LYS A 21 -6.82 19.70 -11.43
CA LYS A 21 -6.00 20.34 -10.39
C LYS A 21 -5.94 19.48 -9.13
N GLU A 22 -7.07 18.93 -8.69
CA GLU A 22 -7.10 18.05 -7.52
C GLU A 22 -6.34 16.73 -7.77
N CYS A 23 -6.48 16.14 -8.97
CA CYS A 23 -5.71 14.98 -9.37
C CYS A 23 -4.20 15.23 -9.34
N SER A 24 -3.74 16.34 -9.94
CA SER A 24 -2.32 16.71 -9.94
C SER A 24 -1.79 16.95 -8.53
N SER A 25 -2.55 17.64 -7.67
CA SER A 25 -2.19 17.87 -6.27
C SER A 25 -2.02 16.55 -5.50
N ALA A 26 -2.93 15.59 -5.70
CA ALA A 26 -2.83 14.27 -5.09
C ALA A 26 -1.63 13.48 -5.62
N ALA A 27 -1.36 13.54 -6.94
CA ALA A 27 -0.19 12.89 -7.53
C ALA A 27 1.13 13.44 -6.99
N GLU A 28 1.25 14.76 -6.78
CA GLU A 28 2.44 15.36 -6.17
C GLU A 28 2.66 14.89 -4.74
N LYS A 29 1.60 14.78 -3.92
CA LYS A 29 1.71 14.24 -2.55
C LYS A 29 2.12 12.76 -2.54
N LEU A 30 1.60 11.98 -3.50
CA LEU A 30 1.96 10.56 -3.60
C LEU A 30 3.43 10.35 -3.96
N LYS A 31 4.07 11.28 -4.69
CA LYS A 31 5.50 11.20 -5.02
C LYS A 31 6.42 11.19 -3.80
N GLU A 32 5.96 11.66 -2.64
CA GLU A 32 6.71 11.60 -1.39
C GLU A 32 6.85 10.15 -0.87
N TYR A 33 5.93 9.25 -1.25
CA TYR A 33 5.87 7.88 -0.73
C TYR A 33 6.12 6.81 -1.79
N VAL A 34 5.77 7.07 -3.06
CA VAL A 34 5.86 6.10 -4.15
C VAL A 34 6.22 6.78 -5.45
N THR A 35 6.94 6.09 -6.33
CA THR A 35 7.21 6.60 -7.68
C THR A 35 5.92 6.66 -8.49
N VAL A 36 5.41 7.88 -8.71
CA VAL A 36 4.23 8.12 -9.55
C VAL A 36 4.67 8.50 -10.96
N THR A 37 4.30 7.69 -11.96
CA THR A 37 4.45 8.04 -13.38
C THR A 37 3.25 8.83 -13.85
N THR A 38 3.44 10.09 -14.27
CA THR A 38 2.39 10.89 -14.91
C THR A 38 2.49 10.79 -16.44
N GLN A 39 1.43 10.30 -17.09
CA GLN A 39 1.37 10.25 -18.55
C GLN A 39 0.72 11.55 -19.07
N ASN A 40 1.52 12.41 -19.71
CA ASN A 40 1.06 13.70 -20.26
C ASN A 40 0.34 13.56 -21.63
N GLY A 41 -0.29 12.40 -21.89
CA GLY A 41 -0.92 12.07 -23.18
C GLY A 41 -2.43 12.37 -23.23
N PRO A 42 -3.06 12.29 -24.42
CA PRO A 42 -4.52 12.39 -24.56
C PRO A 42 -5.20 11.36 -23.66
N THR A 43 -6.17 11.80 -22.85
CA THR A 43 -6.91 10.92 -21.94
C THR A 43 -7.57 9.78 -22.73
N PRO A 44 -7.22 8.50 -22.49
CA PRO A 44 -7.91 7.40 -23.13
C PRO A 44 -9.38 7.35 -22.64
N PRO A 45 -10.31 6.87 -23.48
CA PRO A 45 -11.71 6.73 -23.09
C PRO A 45 -11.83 5.85 -21.84
N ASN A 46 -12.78 6.22 -20.96
CA ASN A 46 -12.99 5.63 -19.64
C ASN A 46 -13.09 4.08 -19.64
N ASN A 47 -13.46 3.49 -20.78
CA ASN A 47 -13.72 2.07 -20.95
C ASN A 47 -12.52 1.24 -21.48
N GLN A 48 -11.33 1.82 -21.69
CA GLN A 48 -10.18 1.01 -22.10
C GLN A 48 -9.47 0.36 -20.89
N PRO A 49 -9.16 -0.95 -20.93
CA PRO A 49 -8.22 -1.55 -19.99
C PRO A 49 -6.85 -0.85 -20.13
N PRO A 50 -6.07 -0.74 -19.05
CA PRO A 50 -4.72 -0.17 -19.14
C PRO A 50 -3.93 -0.98 -20.17
N ALA A 51 -3.57 -0.36 -21.30
CA ALA A 51 -2.61 -0.99 -22.21
C ALA A 51 -1.33 -1.26 -21.42
N GLU A 52 -0.72 -2.43 -21.64
CA GLU A 52 0.60 -2.83 -21.14
C GLU A 52 1.66 -1.80 -21.53
N VAL A 53 1.74 -0.69 -20.79
CA VAL A 53 2.99 0.06 -20.69
C VAL A 53 3.83 -0.76 -19.74
N SER A 54 4.85 -1.42 -20.30
CA SER A 54 5.92 -2.11 -19.59
C SER A 54 6.37 -1.26 -18.39
N ALA A 55 5.91 -1.63 -17.20
CA ALA A 55 6.35 -0.98 -15.97
C ALA A 55 7.79 -1.43 -15.69
N PRO A 56 8.71 -0.51 -15.35
CA PRO A 56 10.03 -0.91 -14.90
C PRO A 56 9.88 -1.74 -13.61
N VAL A 57 10.44 -2.94 -13.64
CA VAL A 57 10.54 -3.85 -12.49
C VAL A 57 11.21 -3.09 -11.33
N PRO A 58 10.63 -3.07 -10.12
CA PRO A 58 11.32 -2.52 -8.97
C PRO A 58 12.61 -3.30 -8.74
N GLN A 59 13.76 -2.65 -8.91
CA GLN A 59 15.04 -3.23 -8.55
C GLN A 59 15.04 -3.48 -7.05
N HIS A 60 15.03 -4.76 -6.66
CA HIS A 60 15.24 -5.19 -5.28
C HIS A 60 16.62 -4.70 -4.82
N PHE A 61 16.66 -3.61 -4.06
CA PHE A 61 17.85 -3.21 -3.33
C PHE A 61 17.94 -4.09 -2.08
N LEU A 62 18.50 -5.29 -2.23
CA LEU A 62 19.08 -6.02 -1.10
C LEU A 62 20.59 -5.79 -1.15
N GLY A 63 21.02 -4.58 -0.78
CA GLY A 63 22.43 -4.28 -0.55
C GLY A 63 22.84 -4.85 0.81
N GLU A 64 24.03 -5.47 0.85
CA GLU A 64 24.71 -6.00 2.04
C GLU A 64 25.08 -4.88 3.06
N ALA A 65 24.08 -4.24 3.67
CA ALA A 65 24.26 -3.38 4.81
C ALA A 65 23.52 -3.99 6.01
N ALA A 66 24.19 -3.97 7.16
CA ALA A 66 23.78 -4.60 8.42
C ALA A 66 22.27 -4.57 8.68
N LEU A 67 21.74 -5.66 9.27
CA LEU A 67 20.36 -5.92 9.68
C LEU A 67 19.78 -4.88 10.66
N ASN A 68 19.88 -3.60 10.36
CA ASN A 68 19.14 -2.55 11.03
C ASN A 68 17.79 -2.50 10.34
N LEU A 69 16.75 -2.88 11.09
CA LEU A 69 15.38 -2.73 10.66
C LEU A 69 15.17 -1.27 10.23
N PRO A 70 14.54 -1.01 9.07
CA PRO A 70 14.20 0.34 8.65
C PRO A 70 13.54 1.13 9.78
N GLN A 71 13.81 2.43 9.89
CA GLN A 71 13.25 3.28 10.96
C GLN A 71 11.71 3.23 11.07
N VAL A 72 11.03 2.77 10.01
CA VAL A 72 9.59 2.47 9.96
C VAL A 72 9.16 1.42 11.00
N TYR A 73 10.06 0.55 11.45
CA TYR A 73 9.77 -0.48 12.45
C TYR A 73 9.98 0.01 13.90
N HIS A 74 10.37 1.27 14.12
CA HIS A 74 10.33 1.82 15.47
C HIS A 74 8.89 1.79 15.98
N HIS A 75 8.71 1.22 17.18
CA HIS A 75 7.43 1.07 17.86
C HIS A 75 6.66 2.40 17.86
N SER A 76 5.71 2.52 16.95
CA SER A 76 4.70 3.56 17.04
C SER A 76 3.82 3.20 18.23
N PRO A 77 3.73 4.03 19.30
CA PRO A 77 2.74 3.83 20.34
C PRO A 77 1.37 4.06 19.69
N LEU A 78 0.79 2.98 19.18
CA LEU A 78 -0.50 3.00 18.54
C LEU A 78 -1.51 3.30 19.64
N ALA A 79 -2.03 4.53 19.65
CA ALA A 79 -2.98 4.97 20.66
C ALA A 79 -4.21 4.04 20.65
N GLU A 80 -4.81 3.77 21.82
CA GLU A 80 -5.86 2.76 21.96
C GLU A 80 -7.07 3.00 21.03
N ASN A 81 -7.32 4.27 20.67
CA ASN A 81 -8.34 4.68 19.71
C ASN A 81 -8.01 4.30 18.25
N GLU A 82 -6.74 4.23 17.87
CA GLU A 82 -6.27 3.85 16.54
C GLU A 82 -6.22 2.31 16.36
N LEU A 83 -6.15 1.55 17.46
CA LEU A 83 -6.09 0.08 17.42
C LEU A 83 -7.44 -0.55 17.11
N LYS A 84 -8.53 0.06 17.58
CA LYS A 84 -9.90 -0.47 17.43
C LYS A 84 -10.32 -0.66 15.97
N PRO A 85 -10.09 0.30 15.05
CA PRO A 85 -10.36 0.10 13.62
C PRO A 85 -9.60 -1.08 13.03
N ILE A 86 -8.32 -1.24 13.39
CA ILE A 86 -7.46 -2.30 12.87
C ILE A 86 -7.97 -3.66 13.36
N LEU A 87 -8.27 -3.79 14.66
CA LEU A 87 -8.80 -5.03 15.22
C LEU A 87 -10.15 -5.42 14.59
N ARG A 88 -11.02 -4.45 14.30
CA ARG A 88 -12.29 -4.71 13.60
C ARG A 88 -12.05 -5.30 12.21
N VAL A 89 -11.10 -4.76 11.44
CA VAL A 89 -10.76 -5.30 10.12
C VAL A 89 -10.23 -6.73 10.23
N CYS A 90 -9.35 -7.01 11.20
CA CYS A 90 -8.83 -8.35 11.43
C CYS A 90 -9.95 -9.36 11.77
N LEU A 91 -10.92 -8.97 12.59
CA LEU A 91 -12.04 -9.83 12.98
C LEU A 91 -13.06 -10.08 11.86
N LEU A 92 -12.99 -9.33 10.75
CA LEU A 92 -13.81 -9.60 9.55
C LEU A 92 -13.23 -10.73 8.69
N ASP A 93 -11.97 -11.13 8.88
CA ASP A 93 -11.37 -12.26 8.20
C ASP A 93 -11.55 -13.55 9.03
N PRO A 94 -12.30 -14.55 8.52
CA PRO A 94 -12.50 -15.83 9.20
C PRO A 94 -11.20 -16.60 9.52
N ASN A 95 -10.12 -16.35 8.78
CA ASN A 95 -8.84 -17.04 8.96
C ASN A 95 -7.91 -16.33 9.96
N PHE A 96 -8.26 -15.13 10.42
CA PHE A 96 -7.40 -14.34 11.27
C PHE A 96 -7.03 -15.08 12.56
N HIS A 97 -8.00 -15.77 13.19
CA HIS A 97 -7.75 -16.52 14.42
C HIS A 97 -6.72 -17.64 14.24
N ALA A 98 -6.84 -18.44 13.18
CA ALA A 98 -5.90 -19.52 12.89
C ALA A 98 -4.48 -19.00 12.59
N LEU A 99 -4.38 -17.83 11.94
CA LEU A 99 -3.10 -17.16 11.73
C LEU A 99 -2.48 -16.72 13.06
N VAL A 100 -3.26 -16.10 13.96
CA VAL A 100 -2.78 -15.66 15.28
C VAL A 100 -2.28 -16.84 16.10
N GLU A 101 -3.02 -17.94 16.15
CA GLU A 101 -2.60 -19.17 16.85
C GLU A 101 -1.27 -19.71 16.30
N LYS A 102 -1.12 -19.72 14.97
CA LYS A 102 0.11 -20.16 14.32
C LYS A 102 1.29 -19.26 14.71
N VAL A 103 1.12 -17.94 14.64
CA VAL A 103 2.16 -16.98 15.02
C VAL A 103 2.55 -17.15 16.48
N GLU A 104 1.56 -17.29 17.38
CA GLU A 104 1.82 -17.53 18.81
C GLU A 104 2.60 -18.83 19.04
N SER A 105 2.27 -19.90 18.32
CA SER A 105 2.99 -21.16 18.42
C SER A 105 4.45 -21.07 17.99
N GLU A 106 4.75 -20.31 16.93
CA GLU A 106 6.13 -20.10 16.47
C GLU A 106 6.91 -19.21 17.44
N LEU A 107 6.28 -18.16 17.98
CA LEU A 107 6.91 -17.30 18.99
C LEU A 107 7.27 -18.09 20.25
N LYS A 108 6.38 -18.99 20.71
CA LYS A 108 6.67 -19.86 21.86
C LYS A 108 7.86 -20.77 21.62
N LYS A 109 8.05 -21.29 20.40
CA LYS A 109 9.23 -22.09 20.05
C LYS A 109 10.51 -21.28 20.18
N LEU A 110 10.52 -20.06 19.63
CA LEU A 110 11.69 -19.17 19.69
C LEU A 110 12.05 -18.73 21.12
N LEU A 111 11.06 -18.61 22.01
CA LEU A 111 11.29 -18.27 23.42
C LEU A 111 11.77 -19.45 24.27
N GLN A 112 11.70 -20.68 23.75
CA GLN A 112 12.13 -21.90 24.43
C GLN A 112 13.46 -22.45 23.89
N GLU A 113 14.08 -21.76 22.94
CA GLU A 113 15.39 -22.05 22.34
C GLU A 113 16.49 -21.21 23.00
#